data_AF-A0A2U0S2T3-F1
#
_entry.id   AF-A0A2U0S2T3-F1
#
_cell.length_a   1.000
_cell.length_b   1.000
_cell.length_c   1.000
_cell.angle_alpha   90.00
_cell.angle_beta   90.00
_cell.angle_gamma   90.00
#
_symmetry.space_group_name_H-M   'P 1'
#
loop_
_entity.id
_entity.type
_entity.pdbx_description
1 polymer ?
#
loop_
_entity_poly.entity_id
_entity_poly.type
_entity_poly.pdbx_seq_one_letter_code
_entity_poly.pdbx_strand_id
1 'polypeptide(L)' 'MDPKKMLSKEITSKVRGHISEETVSEKVDQFFRHGNTFLLLELINLRKEVKSLREELQQQREQKKQQSLRTLIVP' A
#
# COMPACT_ATOMS: atom_id res chain seq x y z
N MET A 1 13.85 6.30 -28.42
CA MET A 1 13.38 6.72 -27.08
C MET A 1 13.74 5.62 -26.08
N ASP A 2 14.16 5.97 -24.86
CA ASP A 2 14.50 5.01 -23.81
C ASP A 2 13.20 4.49 -23.14
N PRO A 3 12.85 3.19 -23.29
CA PRO A 3 11.61 2.62 -22.76
C PRO A 3 11.45 2.79 -21.25
N LYS A 4 12.56 2.74 -20.50
CA LYS A 4 12.54 2.90 -19.04
C LYS A 4 12.14 4.32 -18.65
N LYS A 5 12.70 5.32 -19.33
CA LYS A 5 12.34 6.73 -19.13
C LYS A 5 10.92 7.04 -19.56
N MET A 6 10.44 6.41 -20.64
CA MET A 6 9.04 6.56 -21.07
C MET A 6 8.08 6.04 -20.00
N LEU A 7 8.32 4.83 -19.50
CA LEU A 7 7.48 4.22 -18.46
C LEU A 7 7.50 5.05 -17.16
N SER A 8 8.67 5.51 -16.73
CA SER A 8 8.81 6.37 -15.55
C SER A 8 8.01 7.67 -15.68
N LYS A 9 8.06 8.34 -16.83
CA LYS A 9 7.25 9.54 -17.09
C LYS A 9 5.74 9.24 -17.08
N GLU A 10 5.32 8.15 -17.70
CA GLU A 10 3.92 7.76 -17.75
C GLU A 10 3.37 7.47 -16.35
N ILE A 11 4.10 6.70 -15.54
CA ILE A 11 3.70 6.36 -14.16
C ILE A 11 3.68 7.62 -13.30
N THR A 12 4.69 8.48 -13.39
CA THR A 12 4.74 9.75 -12.65
C THR A 12 3.50 10.60 -12.95
N SER A 13 3.10 10.70 -14.23
CA SER A 13 1.89 11.40 -14.62
C SER A 13 0.60 10.76 -14.08
N LYS A 14 0.56 9.43 -13.95
CA LYS A 14 -0.60 8.68 -13.44
C LYS A 14 -0.77 8.82 -11.93
N VAL A 15 0.33 8.86 -11.17
CA VAL A 15 0.28 8.93 -9.70
C VAL A 15 0.06 10.35 -9.18
N ARG A 16 0.12 11.37 -10.04
CA ARG A 16 -0.26 12.78 -9.73
C ARG A 16 0.30 13.33 -8.41
N GLY A 17 1.53 12.95 -8.06
CA GLY A 17 2.19 13.41 -6.83
C GLY A 17 1.78 12.67 -5.55
N HIS A 18 0.93 11.64 -5.62
CA HIS A 18 0.68 10.73 -4.49
C HIS A 18 1.92 9.88 -4.14
N ILE A 19 2.85 9.74 -5.09
CA ILE A 19 4.11 9.02 -4.94
C ILE A 19 5.21 9.94 -5.51
N SER A 20 6.37 9.97 -4.85
CA SER A 20 7.50 10.77 -5.31
C SER A 20 8.08 10.24 -6.62
N GLU A 21 8.68 11.12 -7.42
CA GLU A 21 9.36 10.73 -8.67
C GLU A 21 10.50 9.73 -8.42
N GLU A 22 11.20 9.88 -7.28
CA GLU A 22 12.24 8.96 -6.83
C GLU A 22 11.68 7.54 -6.64
N THR A 23 10.59 7.38 -5.89
CA THR A 23 9.94 6.08 -5.70
C THR A 23 9.43 5.50 -7.02
N VAL A 24 8.89 6.32 -7.92
CA VAL A 24 8.50 5.86 -9.26
C VAL A 24 9.71 5.35 -10.04
N SER A 25 10.82 6.09 -10.02
CA SER A 25 12.07 5.70 -10.70
C SER A 25 12.61 4.37 -10.18
N GLU A 26 12.64 4.18 -8.85
CA GLU A 26 13.07 2.94 -8.21
C GLU A 26 12.19 1.75 -8.59
N LYS A 27 10.86 1.91 -8.52
CA LYS A 27 9.92 0.83 -8.87
C LYS A 27 9.98 0.46 -10.34
N VAL A 28 10.19 1.45 -11.22
CA VAL A 28 10.43 1.20 -12.65
C VAL A 28 11.76 0.48 -12.88
N ASP A 29 12.82 0.84 -12.16
CA ASP A 29 14.10 0.13 -12.25
C ASP A 29 13.96 -1.34 -11.79
N GLN A 30 13.28 -1.59 -10.68
CA GLN A 30 12.99 -2.94 -10.19
C GLN A 30 12.17 -3.74 -11.20
N PHE A 31 11.16 -3.14 -11.84
CA PHE A 31 10.40 -3.79 -12.90
C PHE A 31 11.27 -4.16 -14.11
N PHE A 32 12.18 -3.28 -14.55
CA PHE A 32 13.08 -3.60 -15.67
C PHE A 32 14.08 -4.71 -15.32
N ARG A 33 14.51 -4.82 -14.06
CA ARG A 33 15.44 -5.87 -13.61
C ARG A 33 14.77 -7.23 -13.41
N HIS A 34 13.53 -7.25 -12.95
CA HIS A 34 12.87 -8.47 -12.46
C HIS A 34 11.57 -8.83 -13.20
N GLY A 35 11.08 -7.95 -14.06
CA GLY A 35 9.88 -8.15 -14.86
C GLY A 35 8.64 -8.44 -14.02
N ASN A 36 7.86 -9.41 -14.47
CA ASN A 36 6.57 -9.77 -13.85
C ASN A 36 6.72 -10.38 -12.45
N THR A 37 7.87 -10.96 -12.11
CA THR A 37 8.12 -11.50 -10.76
C THR A 37 8.04 -10.40 -9.71
N PHE A 38 8.59 -9.22 -10.02
CA PHE A 38 8.48 -8.05 -9.15
C PHE A 38 7.02 -7.63 -8.94
N LEU A 39 6.21 -7.58 -10.00
CA LEU A 39 4.79 -7.24 -9.90
C LEU A 39 4.02 -8.23 -9.01
N LEU A 40 4.31 -9.53 -9.12
CA LEU A 40 3.69 -10.56 -8.29
C LEU A 40 4.05 -10.39 -6.81
N LEU A 41 5.31 -10.10 -6.50
CA LEU A 41 5.77 -9.87 -5.13
C LEU A 41 5.13 -8.63 -4.51
N GLU A 42 5.10 -7.51 -5.23
CA GLU A 42 4.43 -6.28 -4.77
C GLU A 42 2.93 -6.51 -4.51
N LEU A 43 2.25 -7.28 -5.37
CA LEU A 43 0.85 -7.64 -5.18
C LEU A 43 0.62 -8.49 -3.93
N ILE A 44 1.52 -9.46 -3.66
CA ILE A 44 1.46 -10.29 -2.45
C ILE A 44 1.66 -9.43 -1.20
N ASN A 45 2.61 -8.50 -1.23
CA ASN A 45 2.88 -7.59 -0.12
C ASN A 45 1.67 -6.69 0.16
N LEU A 46 1.11 -6.06 -0.89
CA LEU A 46 -0.09 -5.24 -0.77
C LEU A 46 -1.27 -6.04 -0.19
N ARG A 47 -1.45 -7.30 -0.61
CA ARG A 47 -2.51 -8.16 -0.05
C ARG A 47 -2.32 -8.41 1.44
N LYS A 48 -1.07 -8.60 1.90
CA LYS A 48 -0.75 -8.77 3.32
C LYS A 48 -1.05 -7.49 4.10
N GLU A 49 -0.60 -6.34 3.62
CA GLU A 49 -0.85 -5.04 4.26
C GLU A 49 -2.35 -4.74 4.38
N VAL A 50 -3.12 -4.94 3.30
CA VAL A 50 -4.58 -4.76 3.34
C VAL A 50 -5.25 -5.70 4.34
N LYS A 51 -4.76 -6.94 4.47
CA LYS A 51 -5.27 -7.89 5.45
C LYS A 51 -4.97 -7.40 6.87
N SER A 52 -3.75 -7.00 7.17
CA SER A 52 -3.35 -6.46 8.47
C SER A 52 -4.15 -5.21 8.85
N LEU A 53 -4.31 -4.26 7.93
CA LEU A 53 -5.13 -3.06 8.15
C LEU A 53 -6.60 -3.39 8.46
N ARG A 54 -7.17 -4.42 7.82
CA ARG A 54 -8.54 -4.89 8.13
C ARG A 54 -8.63 -5.51 9.51
N GLU A 55 -7.63 -6.30 9.91
CA GLU A 55 -7.55 -6.91 11.23
C GLU A 55 -7.41 -5.84 12.32
N GLU A 56 -6.55 -4.85 12.12
CA GLU A 56 -6.37 -3.71 13.04
C GLU A 56 -7.66 -2.89 13.18
N LEU A 57 -8.34 -2.60 12.06
CA LEU A 57 -9.62 -1.89 12.09
C LEU A 57 -10.69 -2.66 12.88
N GLN A 58 -10.72 -3.99 12.72
CA GLN A 58 -11.64 -4.85 13.45
C GLN A 58 -11.33 -4.86 14.95
N GLN A 59 -10.05 -4.99 15.32
CA GLN A 59 -9.60 -4.93 16.71
C GLN A 59 -9.96 -3.59 17.38
N GLN A 60 -9.74 -2.46 16.68
CA GLN A 60 -10.12 -1.14 17.18
C GLN A 60 -11.64 -1.02 17.43
N ARG A 61 -12.47 -1.58 16.54
CA ARG A 61 -13.93 -1.62 16.71
C ARG A 61 -14.34 -2.44 17.94
N GLU A 62 -13.73 -3.59 18.13
CA GLU A 62 -13.99 -4.47 19.28
C GLU A 62 -13.57 -3.81 20.60
N GLN A 63 -12.38 -3.19 20.63
CA GLN A 63 -11.90 -2.44 21.79
C GLN A 63 -12.84 -1.28 22.14
N LYS A 64 -13.30 -0.51 21.15
CA LYS A 64 -14.25 0.58 21.36
C LYS A 64 -15.59 0.07 21.91
N LYS A 65 -16.09 -1.07 21.41
CA LYS A 65 -17.30 -1.71 21.94
C LYS A 65 -17.10 -2.15 23.40
N GLN A 66 -15.99 -2.79 23.72
CA GLN A 66 -15.69 -3.19 25.09
C GLN A 66 -15.56 -1.99 26.04
N GLN A 67 -14.94 -0.90 25.61
CA GLN A 67 -14.85 0.34 26.38
C GLN A 67 -16.24 0.95 26.63
N SER A 68 -17.09 1.03 25.61
CA SER A 68 -18.46 1.54 25.77
C SER A 68 -19.31 0.71 26.75
N LEU A 69 -19.12 -0.61 26.77
CA LEU A 69 -19.79 -1.48 27.72
C LEU A 69 -19.27 -1.27 29.14
N ARG A 70 -17.96 -1.10 29.32
CA ARG A 70 -17.37 -0.81 30.64
C ARG A 70 -17.86 0.53 31.22
N THR A 71 -17.98 1.57 30.41
CA THR A 71 -18.51 2.88 30.85
C THR A 71 -20.00 2.86 31.20
N LEU A 72 -20.76 1.88 30.71
CA LEU A 72 -22.18 1.71 31.07
C LEU A 72 -22.37 0.89 32.36
N ILE A 73 -21.38 0.09 32.75
CA ILE A 73 -21.46 -0.83 33.90
C ILE A 73 -20.84 -0.22 35.17
N VAL A 74 -19.95 0.76 35.05
CA VAL A 74 -19.38 1.50 36.18
C VAL A 74 -20.00 2.91 36.20
N PRO A 75 -20.82 3.26 37.22
CA PRO A 75 -21.41 4.59 37.36
C PRO A 75 -20.38 5.70 37.57
#